data_AF-A0AAD3WC25-F1
#
_entry.id   AF-A0AAD3WC25-F1
#
_cell.length_a   1.000
_cell.length_b   1.000
_cell.length_c   1.000
_cell.angle_alpha   90.00
_cell.angle_beta   90.00
_cell.angle_gamma   90.00
#
_symmetry.space_group_name_H-M   'P 1'
#
loop_
_entity.id
_entity.type
_entity.pdbx_description
1 polymer ?
#
loop_
_entity_poly.entity_id
_entity_poly.type
_entity_poly.pdbx_seq_one_letter_code
_entity_poly.pdbx_strand_id
1 'polypeptide(L)'
;MYEEDLKRIVCLHPELIEDGLTIEHEEYPVRTPNTTYRCDLKARDREGQLVFIELKLHAGQTVVFQIAKYRAFLKEQGRFVVAAFAFDTHVDTVLKDMGFECVHLNADKVEELLDKERSNPALYLRRTAVLPRLPGLRKTSYRHQYTDSERETVDSFMKNLRRFILDSGGLPQGVEVLGDVDVRRSDEYRILMSVPNSPSDRFVIYVRARKMNEIHLSFVPDFSFSTSGSPRKDAFKEFVTDSRKGDIESVFGLSFRRPSRGNDFGDWLEITAQAWKGLSGVIARPLESWKNPDFVEIVGVAMLDFVETVMPFVNDFFKLRGEVSTR
;
A
#
# COMPACT_ATOMS: atom_id res chain seq x y z
N MET A 1 12.48 10.81 -3.76
CA MET A 1 11.03 10.97 -3.98
C MET A 1 10.35 9.61 -3.88
N TYR A 2 9.14 9.55 -3.33
CA TYR A 2 8.31 8.33 -3.32
C TYR A 2 7.20 8.40 -4.40
N GLU A 3 6.60 7.27 -4.77
CA GLU A 3 5.46 7.24 -5.70
C GLU A 3 4.28 8.07 -5.19
N GLU A 4 4.04 8.10 -3.88
CA GLU A 4 3.05 8.98 -3.25
C GLU A 4 3.36 10.47 -3.45
N ASP A 5 4.63 10.88 -3.47
CA ASP A 5 5.01 12.27 -3.73
C ASP A 5 4.74 12.66 -5.18
N LEU A 6 5.05 11.74 -6.11
CA LEU A 6 4.74 11.88 -7.52
C LEU A 6 3.22 12.00 -7.75
N LYS A 7 2.44 11.16 -7.07
CA LYS A 7 0.98 11.21 -7.14
C LYS A 7 0.42 12.52 -6.60
N ARG A 8 0.86 12.96 -5.40
CA ARG A 8 0.48 14.25 -4.80
C ARG A 8 0.70 15.41 -5.77
N ILE A 9 1.90 15.49 -6.35
CA ILE A 9 2.26 16.62 -7.19
C ILE A 9 1.59 16.58 -8.57
N VAL A 10 1.37 15.39 -9.16
CA VAL A 10 0.55 15.25 -10.38
C VAL A 10 -0.92 15.61 -10.11
N CYS A 11 -1.46 15.29 -8.94
CA CYS A 11 -2.81 15.71 -8.55
C CYS A 11 -2.97 17.23 -8.42
N LEU A 12 -1.91 17.92 -8.00
CA LEU A 12 -1.87 19.38 -7.86
C LEU A 12 -1.54 20.08 -9.20
N HIS A 13 -0.67 19.48 -9.99
CA HIS A 13 -0.15 19.97 -11.28
C HIS A 13 -0.38 18.93 -12.39
N PRO A 14 -1.63 18.70 -12.81
CA PRO A 14 -1.95 17.67 -13.82
C PRO A 14 -1.35 17.98 -15.21
N GLU A 15 -0.95 19.23 -15.47
CA GLU A 15 -0.17 19.63 -16.63
C GLU A 15 1.21 18.97 -16.74
N LEU A 16 1.67 18.31 -15.67
CA LEU A 16 2.83 17.41 -15.73
C LEU A 16 2.62 16.22 -16.68
N ILE A 17 1.36 15.81 -16.88
CA ILE A 17 0.98 14.76 -17.81
C ILE A 17 0.61 15.37 -19.17
N GLU A 18 -0.42 16.22 -19.19
CA GLU A 18 -0.87 16.94 -20.38
C GLU A 18 -1.71 18.18 -20.03
N ASP A 19 -1.71 19.18 -20.91
CA ASP A 19 -2.38 20.45 -20.65
C ASP A 19 -3.91 20.34 -20.67
N GLY A 20 -4.56 20.71 -19.56
CA GLY A 20 -6.02 20.67 -19.43
C GLY A 20 -6.56 19.35 -18.88
N LEU A 21 -5.67 18.45 -18.44
CA LEU A 21 -6.05 17.27 -17.67
C LEU A 21 -6.64 17.67 -16.31
N THR A 22 -7.73 17.03 -15.91
CA THR A 22 -8.39 17.19 -14.61
C THR A 22 -8.50 15.85 -13.91
N ILE A 23 -7.88 15.71 -12.73
CA ILE A 23 -7.96 14.47 -11.95
C ILE A 23 -9.36 14.34 -11.32
N GLU A 24 -10.07 13.24 -11.54
CA GLU A 24 -11.38 12.99 -10.90
C GLU A 24 -11.23 12.17 -9.62
N HIS A 25 -10.43 11.10 -9.67
CA HIS A 25 -10.22 10.19 -8.55
C HIS A 25 -8.76 9.75 -8.44
N GLU A 26 -8.33 9.51 -7.20
CA GLU A 26 -7.12 8.78 -6.88
C GLU A 26 -7.47 7.35 -6.48
N GLU A 27 -6.57 6.40 -6.70
CA GLU A 27 -6.75 5.00 -6.27
C GLU A 27 -8.06 4.38 -6.78
N TYR A 28 -8.36 4.63 -8.06
CA TYR A 28 -9.63 4.31 -8.68
C TYR A 28 -9.84 2.79 -8.74
N PRO A 29 -10.90 2.24 -8.13
CA PRO A 29 -11.07 0.80 -8.00
C PRO A 29 -11.51 0.15 -9.32
N VAL A 30 -10.67 -0.75 -9.84
CA VAL A 30 -10.96 -1.64 -10.97
C VAL A 30 -11.32 -3.03 -10.42
N ARG A 31 -12.62 -3.25 -10.23
CA ARG A 31 -13.14 -4.48 -9.60
C ARG A 31 -13.17 -5.66 -10.56
N THR A 32 -12.63 -6.79 -10.12
CA THR A 32 -12.81 -8.11 -10.76
C THR A 32 -13.66 -9.01 -9.86
N PRO A 33 -14.06 -10.22 -10.32
CA PRO A 33 -14.77 -11.17 -9.46
C PRO A 33 -14.00 -11.61 -8.21
N ASN A 34 -12.66 -11.58 -8.26
CA ASN A 34 -11.81 -12.19 -7.23
C ASN A 34 -10.94 -11.18 -6.46
N THR A 35 -10.73 -9.98 -7.00
CA THR A 35 -9.86 -8.94 -6.41
C THR A 35 -10.22 -7.56 -6.95
N THR A 36 -9.84 -6.50 -6.26
CA THR A 36 -9.85 -5.13 -6.79
C THR A 36 -8.42 -4.72 -7.14
N TYR A 37 -8.21 -4.19 -8.35
CA TYR A 37 -6.99 -3.45 -8.68
C TYR A 37 -7.23 -1.96 -8.50
N ARG A 38 -6.18 -1.17 -8.32
CA ARG A 38 -6.31 0.29 -8.23
C ARG A 38 -5.50 0.97 -9.30
N CYS A 39 -6.19 1.72 -10.14
CA CYS A 39 -5.54 2.63 -11.07
C CYS A 39 -5.14 3.88 -10.30
N ASP A 40 -3.89 4.32 -10.43
CA ASP A 40 -3.36 5.44 -9.65
C ASP A 40 -4.25 6.69 -9.75
N LEU A 41 -4.63 7.06 -10.98
CA LEU A 41 -5.51 8.21 -11.23
C LEU A 41 -6.54 7.91 -12.32
N LYS A 42 -7.78 8.32 -12.07
CA LYS A 42 -8.82 8.51 -13.10
C LYS A 42 -8.99 10.00 -13.35
N ALA A 43 -8.94 10.42 -14.59
CA ALA A 43 -8.95 11.82 -15.00
C ALA A 43 -9.81 12.05 -16.25
N ARG A 44 -9.98 13.33 -16.61
CA ARG A 44 -10.49 13.77 -17.91
C ARG A 44 -9.47 14.68 -18.60
N ASP A 45 -9.28 14.47 -19.89
CA ASP A 45 -8.51 15.41 -20.70
C ASP A 45 -9.31 16.69 -21.01
N ARG A 46 -8.70 17.61 -21.77
CA ARG A 46 -9.31 18.88 -22.17
C ARG A 46 -10.60 18.71 -22.98
N GLU A 47 -10.74 17.59 -23.70
CA GLU A 47 -11.92 17.26 -24.50
C GLU A 47 -13.00 16.54 -23.67
N GLY A 48 -12.72 16.25 -22.41
CA GLY A 48 -13.61 15.52 -21.50
C GLY A 48 -13.54 14.00 -21.65
N GLN A 49 -12.60 13.47 -22.43
CA GLN A 49 -12.41 12.03 -22.56
C GLN A 49 -11.78 11.47 -21.29
N LEU A 50 -12.17 10.25 -20.91
CA LEU A 50 -11.62 9.58 -19.74
C LEU A 50 -10.16 9.17 -19.98
N VAL A 51 -9.32 9.40 -18.97
CA VAL A 51 -7.91 9.02 -18.96
C VAL A 51 -7.62 8.23 -17.68
N PHE A 52 -7.08 7.03 -17.83
CA PHE A 52 -6.63 6.17 -16.74
C PHE A 52 -5.11 6.17 -16.72
N ILE A 53 -4.52 6.61 -15.61
CA ILE A 53 -3.10 6.88 -15.52
C ILE A 53 -2.47 5.96 -14.48
N GLU A 54 -1.40 5.28 -14.85
CA GLU A 54 -0.49 4.57 -13.95
C GLU A 54 0.81 5.40 -13.81
N LEU A 55 1.18 5.74 -12.59
CA LEU A 55 2.37 6.50 -12.25
C LEU A 55 3.48 5.56 -11.76
N LYS A 56 4.71 5.77 -12.23
CA LYS A 56 5.89 5.06 -11.74
C LYS A 56 7.08 5.98 -11.61
N LEU A 57 7.91 5.79 -10.59
CA LEU A 57 9.24 6.41 -10.60
C LEU A 57 10.09 5.78 -11.72
N HIS A 58 10.01 4.46 -11.87
CA HIS A 58 10.66 3.68 -12.91
C HIS A 58 9.71 2.59 -13.44
N ALA A 59 9.39 2.65 -14.73
CA ALA A 59 8.47 1.76 -15.40
C ALA A 59 9.18 0.52 -15.96
N GLY A 60 9.13 -0.58 -15.20
CA GLY A 60 9.59 -1.89 -15.64
C GLY A 60 8.51 -2.74 -16.31
N GLN A 61 8.85 -3.98 -16.68
CA GLN A 61 7.94 -4.92 -17.36
C GLN A 61 6.61 -5.16 -16.61
N THR A 62 6.59 -5.04 -15.28
CA THR A 62 5.38 -5.21 -14.46
C THR A 62 4.29 -4.18 -14.80
N VAL A 63 4.65 -2.96 -15.20
CA VAL A 63 3.69 -1.89 -15.51
C VAL A 63 2.81 -2.25 -16.70
N VAL A 64 3.36 -2.99 -17.68
CA VAL A 64 2.63 -3.47 -18.86
C VAL A 64 1.44 -4.32 -18.45
N PHE A 65 1.66 -5.20 -17.48
CA PHE A 65 0.58 -6.06 -16.95
C PHE A 65 -0.41 -5.27 -16.10
N GLN A 66 0.05 -4.27 -15.33
CA GLN A 66 -0.82 -3.42 -14.51
C GLN A 66 -1.82 -2.63 -15.36
N ILE A 67 -1.31 -1.85 -16.33
CA ILE A 67 -2.17 -1.03 -17.19
C ILE A 67 -3.07 -1.89 -18.09
N ALA A 68 -2.58 -3.05 -18.57
CA ALA A 68 -3.38 -3.98 -19.36
C ALA A 68 -4.54 -4.61 -18.58
N LYS A 69 -4.36 -4.88 -17.27
CA LYS A 69 -5.45 -5.33 -16.39
C LYS A 69 -6.54 -4.26 -16.30
N TYR A 70 -6.19 -2.99 -16.20
CA TYR A 70 -7.20 -1.92 -16.17
C TYR A 70 -8.03 -1.92 -17.45
N ARG A 71 -7.38 -1.98 -18.62
CA ARG A 71 -8.08 -2.06 -19.91
C ARG A 71 -8.99 -3.28 -20.01
N ALA A 72 -8.59 -4.42 -19.45
CA ALA A 72 -9.36 -5.65 -19.51
C ALA A 72 -10.61 -5.65 -18.60
N PHE A 73 -10.54 -4.99 -17.44
CA PHE A 73 -11.59 -5.10 -16.41
C PHE A 73 -12.40 -3.83 -16.19
N LEU A 74 -11.93 -2.66 -16.65
CA LEU A 74 -12.74 -1.44 -16.65
C LEU A 74 -13.92 -1.61 -17.59
N LYS A 75 -15.09 -1.21 -17.10
CA LYS A 75 -16.34 -1.18 -17.89
C LYS A 75 -16.53 0.15 -18.64
N GLU A 76 -15.53 1.03 -18.56
CA GLU A 76 -15.52 2.36 -19.16
C GLU A 76 -14.48 2.40 -20.27
N GLN A 77 -14.79 3.15 -21.34
CA GLN A 77 -13.85 3.42 -22.43
C GLN A 77 -13.03 4.67 -22.08
N GLY A 78 -11.74 4.64 -22.39
CA GLY A 78 -10.85 5.76 -22.13
C GLY A 78 -9.45 5.53 -22.68
N ARG A 79 -8.63 6.58 -22.60
CA ARG A 79 -7.20 6.54 -22.85
C ARG A 79 -6.48 5.93 -21.65
N PHE A 80 -5.37 5.25 -21.92
CA PHE A 80 -4.58 4.54 -20.91
C PHE A 80 -3.15 5.03 -20.99
N VAL A 81 -2.70 5.71 -19.94
CA VAL A 81 -1.42 6.42 -19.90
C VAL A 81 -0.54 5.80 -18.83
N VAL A 82 0.71 5.49 -19.18
CA VAL A 82 1.77 5.22 -18.22
C VAL A 82 2.66 6.44 -18.17
N ALA A 83 2.79 7.08 -17.00
CA ALA A 83 3.68 8.22 -16.81
C ALA A 83 4.79 7.89 -15.82
N ALA A 84 6.04 8.06 -16.24
CA ALA A 84 7.19 7.71 -15.43
C ALA A 84 8.42 8.59 -15.70
N PHE A 85 9.36 8.65 -14.75
CA PHE A 85 10.65 9.33 -14.98
C PHE A 85 11.56 8.54 -15.93
N ALA A 86 11.48 7.21 -15.87
CA ALA A 86 12.28 6.32 -16.68
C ALA A 86 11.48 5.06 -17.05
N PHE A 87 11.85 4.45 -18.17
CA PHE A 87 11.30 3.19 -18.65
C PHE A 87 12.45 2.20 -18.89
N ASP A 88 12.25 0.94 -18.54
CA ASP A 88 13.16 -0.14 -18.95
C ASP A 88 13.24 -0.25 -20.47
N THR A 89 14.35 -0.81 -20.96
CA THR A 89 14.55 -1.03 -22.39
C THR A 89 13.37 -1.78 -23.00
N HIS A 90 12.81 -1.25 -24.09
CA HIS A 90 11.65 -1.76 -24.83
C HIS A 90 10.29 -1.68 -24.13
N VAL A 91 10.18 -1.32 -22.84
CA VAL A 91 8.87 -1.23 -22.17
C VAL A 91 7.98 -0.17 -22.83
N ASP A 92 8.53 1.02 -23.10
CA ASP A 92 7.81 2.10 -23.80
C ASP A 92 7.30 1.65 -25.19
N THR A 93 8.14 0.94 -25.95
CA THR A 93 7.75 0.38 -27.25
C THR A 93 6.60 -0.62 -27.12
N VAL A 94 6.70 -1.57 -26.19
CA VAL A 94 5.66 -2.58 -25.96
C VAL A 94 4.35 -1.93 -25.54
N LEU A 95 4.39 -0.94 -24.66
CA LEU A 95 3.21 -0.19 -24.24
C LEU A 95 2.52 0.49 -25.43
N LYS A 96 3.29 1.19 -26.28
CA LYS A 96 2.79 1.85 -27.50
C LYS A 96 2.21 0.86 -28.51
N ASP A 97 2.88 -0.27 -28.73
CA ASP A 97 2.40 -1.33 -29.64
C ASP A 97 1.08 -1.94 -29.15
N MET A 98 0.86 -1.97 -27.83
CA MET A 98 -0.39 -2.40 -27.23
C MET A 98 -1.48 -1.32 -27.25
N GLY A 99 -1.19 -0.10 -27.72
CA GLY A 99 -2.11 1.03 -27.78
C GLY A 99 -2.20 1.83 -26.48
N PHE A 100 -1.19 1.75 -25.61
CA PHE A 100 -1.06 2.60 -24.42
C PHE A 100 -0.19 3.82 -24.71
N GLU A 101 -0.49 4.93 -24.06
CA GLU A 101 0.29 6.16 -24.13
C GLU A 101 1.39 6.16 -23.08
N CYS A 102 2.55 6.72 -23.42
CA CYS A 102 3.68 6.81 -22.51
C CYS A 102 4.13 8.26 -22.36
N VAL A 103 4.18 8.75 -21.13
CA VAL A 103 4.64 10.10 -20.78
C VAL A 103 5.92 10.00 -19.97
N HIS A 104 6.98 10.63 -20.48
CA HIS A 104 8.26 10.74 -19.78
C HIS A 104 8.26 12.01 -18.93
N LEU A 105 8.15 11.85 -17.63
CA LEU A 105 8.13 12.95 -16.67
C LEU A 105 9.55 13.49 -16.44
N ASN A 106 9.68 14.80 -16.31
CA ASN A 106 10.95 15.43 -15.97
C ASN A 106 11.14 15.42 -14.45
N ALA A 107 12.06 14.60 -13.94
CA ALA A 107 12.33 14.43 -12.51
C ALA A 107 12.70 15.76 -11.83
N ASP A 108 13.58 16.56 -12.42
CA ASP A 108 14.03 17.84 -11.85
C ASP A 108 12.87 18.82 -11.70
N LYS A 109 12.01 18.92 -12.73
CA LYS A 109 10.81 19.77 -12.69
C LYS A 109 9.83 19.31 -11.61
N VAL A 110 9.65 18.00 -11.46
CA VAL A 110 8.75 17.44 -10.44
C VAL A 110 9.31 17.68 -9.04
N GLU A 111 10.61 17.52 -8.83
CA GLU A 111 11.26 17.82 -7.55
C GLU A 111 11.16 19.31 -7.18
N GLU A 112 11.40 20.21 -8.15
CA GLU A 112 11.27 21.66 -7.96
C GLU A 112 9.85 22.05 -7.53
N LEU A 113 8.84 21.52 -8.22
CA LEU A 113 7.43 21.77 -7.89
C LEU A 113 7.08 21.18 -6.53
N LEU A 114 7.52 19.96 -6.23
CA LEU A 114 7.26 19.33 -4.94
C LEU A 114 7.84 20.17 -3.80
N ASP A 115 9.08 20.64 -3.92
CA ASP A 115 9.73 21.46 -2.90
C ASP A 115 9.04 22.81 -2.70
N LYS A 116 8.60 23.45 -3.79
CA LYS A 116 7.82 24.68 -3.74
C LYS A 116 6.46 24.50 -3.05
N GLU A 117 5.80 23.37 -3.30
CA GLU A 117 4.43 23.11 -2.85
C GLU A 117 4.36 22.37 -1.51
N ARG A 118 5.47 22.01 -0.86
CA ARG A 118 5.48 21.25 0.42
C ARG A 118 4.61 21.88 1.51
N SER A 119 4.53 23.21 1.56
CA SER A 119 3.70 23.93 2.53
C SER A 119 2.27 24.16 2.05
N ASN A 120 1.94 23.84 0.80
CA ASN A 120 0.61 24.01 0.24
C ASN A 120 -0.34 22.92 0.78
N PRO A 121 -1.41 23.31 1.51
CA PRO A 121 -2.47 22.39 1.93
C PRO A 121 -3.01 21.48 0.83
N ALA A 122 -3.14 21.99 -0.38
CA ALA A 122 -3.76 21.29 -1.50
C ALA A 122 -2.93 20.10 -1.99
N LEU A 123 -1.61 20.09 -1.75
CA LEU A 123 -0.73 18.97 -2.08
C LEU A 123 -1.13 17.67 -1.35
N TYR A 124 -1.75 17.81 -0.17
CA TYR A 124 -2.16 16.68 0.67
C TYR A 124 -3.68 16.49 0.69
N LEU A 125 -4.43 17.25 -0.14
CA LEU A 125 -5.85 16.99 -0.32
C LEU A 125 -6.00 15.80 -1.25
N ARG A 126 -6.46 14.70 -0.70
CA ARG A 126 -6.75 13.51 -1.48
C ARG A 126 -8.15 13.60 -2.06
N ARG A 127 -8.34 13.08 -3.28
CA ARG A 127 -9.66 12.89 -3.90
C ARG A 127 -10.27 11.52 -3.55
N THR A 128 -9.93 11.08 -2.35
CA THR A 128 -10.44 9.90 -1.65
C THR A 128 -11.14 10.39 -0.38
N ALA A 129 -12.15 9.66 0.09
CA ALA A 129 -13.00 10.16 1.16
C ALA A 129 -12.38 9.86 2.54
N VAL A 130 -12.02 10.91 3.31
CA VAL A 130 -12.13 11.06 4.79
C VAL A 130 -10.82 11.39 5.60
N LEU A 131 -10.84 12.58 6.26
CA LEU A 131 -10.26 13.03 7.58
C LEU A 131 -8.72 13.36 7.71
N PRO A 132 -8.18 13.79 8.90
CA PRO A 132 -7.69 15.16 9.17
C PRO A 132 -6.19 15.26 9.58
N ARG A 133 -5.68 16.47 9.84
CA ARG A 133 -4.25 16.78 10.05
C ARG A 133 -3.68 16.40 11.43
N LEU A 134 -2.40 15.98 11.44
CA LEU A 134 -1.59 15.64 12.63
C LEU A 134 -0.56 16.76 12.99
N PRO A 135 -0.18 16.90 14.28
CA PRO A 135 0.79 17.90 14.75
C PRO A 135 2.28 17.48 14.59
N GLY A 136 3.18 18.48 14.51
CA GLY A 136 4.57 18.34 14.06
C GLY A 136 5.65 18.21 15.14
N LEU A 137 6.74 17.50 14.83
CA LEU A 137 7.89 17.23 15.72
C LEU A 137 9.23 17.08 14.97
N ARG A 138 10.35 17.31 15.69
CA ARG A 138 11.75 17.36 15.18
C ARG A 138 12.49 16.02 15.28
N LYS A 139 13.38 15.77 14.30
CA LYS A 139 14.19 14.56 14.04
C LYS A 139 15.14 14.14 15.19
N THR A 140 15.26 12.82 15.46
CA THR A 140 16.49 12.19 15.99
C THR A 140 16.61 10.68 15.65
N SER A 141 17.83 10.16 15.84
CA SER A 141 18.39 8.87 15.43
C SER A 141 17.89 7.61 16.15
N TYR A 142 18.16 6.43 15.55
CA TYR A 142 17.88 5.07 16.01
C TYR A 142 17.99 4.86 17.53
N ARG A 143 16.86 4.54 18.17
CA ARG A 143 16.76 4.18 19.60
C ARG A 143 15.88 2.94 19.79
N HIS A 144 16.05 2.27 20.92
CA HIS A 144 15.27 1.07 21.29
C HIS A 144 13.85 1.39 21.80
N GLN A 145 13.53 2.67 22.01
CA GLN A 145 12.24 3.16 22.49
C GLN A 145 11.93 4.49 21.79
N TYR A 146 10.64 4.77 21.60
CA TYR A 146 10.19 6.10 21.18
C TYR A 146 10.43 7.12 22.29
N THR A 147 10.88 8.31 21.91
CA THR A 147 10.74 9.51 22.74
C THR A 147 9.26 9.81 22.99
N ASP A 148 8.92 10.63 23.99
CA ASP A 148 7.51 10.94 24.29
C ASP A 148 6.81 11.61 23.10
N SER A 149 7.52 12.49 22.41
CA SER A 149 7.08 13.13 21.18
C SER A 149 6.82 12.13 20.04
N GLU A 150 7.72 11.18 19.81
CA GLU A 150 7.52 10.13 18.81
C GLU A 150 6.37 9.20 19.21
N ARG A 151 6.23 8.91 20.50
CA ARG A 151 5.13 8.10 21.05
C ARG A 151 3.79 8.77 20.79
N GLU A 152 3.67 10.07 20.99
CA GLU A 152 2.47 10.85 20.64
C GLU A 152 2.16 10.77 19.15
N THR A 153 3.19 10.88 18.30
CA THR A 153 3.03 10.76 16.83
C THR A 153 2.49 9.39 16.45
N VAL A 154 3.11 8.31 16.96
CA VAL A 154 2.72 6.93 16.65
C VAL A 154 1.35 6.60 17.24
N ASP A 155 1.06 7.03 18.46
CA ASP A 155 -0.24 6.82 19.11
C ASP A 155 -1.37 7.51 18.35
N SER A 156 -1.16 8.79 17.98
CA SER A 156 -2.13 9.55 17.20
C SER A 156 -2.33 8.94 15.81
N PHE A 157 -1.24 8.56 15.14
CA PHE A 157 -1.29 7.87 13.85
C PHE A 157 -2.08 6.56 13.94
N MET A 158 -1.76 5.66 14.88
CA MET A 158 -2.42 4.35 15.01
C MET A 158 -3.90 4.49 15.37
N LYS A 159 -4.27 5.46 16.22
CA LYS A 159 -5.68 5.73 16.56
C LYS A 159 -6.46 6.27 15.37
N ASN A 160 -5.87 7.20 14.61
CA ASN A 160 -6.50 7.74 13.41
C ASN A 160 -6.61 6.70 12.30
N LEU A 161 -5.60 5.85 12.12
CA LEU A 161 -5.63 4.73 11.18
C LEU A 161 -6.72 3.72 11.53
N ARG A 162 -6.83 3.33 12.80
CA ARG A 162 -7.94 2.47 13.27
C ARG A 162 -9.29 3.11 12.96
N ARG A 163 -9.45 4.40 13.25
CA ARG A 163 -10.68 5.14 12.97
C ARG A 163 -10.99 5.17 11.47
N PHE A 164 -10.01 5.47 10.63
CA PHE A 164 -10.17 5.45 9.17
C PHE A 164 -10.71 4.10 8.68
N ILE A 165 -10.12 3.00 9.16
CA ILE A 165 -10.56 1.64 8.79
C ILE A 165 -12.02 1.40 9.21
N LEU A 166 -12.42 1.82 10.41
CA LEU A 166 -13.81 1.70 10.87
C LEU A 166 -14.77 2.59 10.07
N ASP A 167 -14.38 3.84 9.83
CA ASP A 167 -15.20 4.84 9.13
C ASP A 167 -15.34 4.52 7.63
N SER A 168 -14.41 3.75 7.05
CA SER A 168 -14.46 3.28 5.65
C SER A 168 -15.55 2.23 5.36
N GLY A 169 -16.34 1.85 6.36
CA GLY A 169 -17.35 0.79 6.26
C GLY A 169 -16.84 -0.60 6.65
N GLY A 170 -15.65 -0.67 7.27
CA GLY A 170 -15.00 -1.92 7.68
C GLY A 170 -14.09 -2.51 6.60
N LEU A 171 -13.42 -3.61 6.95
CA LEU A 171 -12.53 -4.31 6.02
C LEU A 171 -13.32 -5.28 5.13
N PRO A 172 -12.82 -5.54 3.92
CA PRO A 172 -13.51 -6.41 2.98
C PRO A 172 -13.58 -7.85 3.48
N GLN A 173 -14.51 -8.61 2.90
CA GLN A 173 -14.65 -10.06 3.12
C GLN A 173 -14.97 -10.48 4.57
N GLY A 174 -15.62 -9.62 5.36
CA GLY A 174 -16.05 -9.95 6.73
C GLY A 174 -14.94 -9.91 7.78
N VAL A 175 -13.81 -9.27 7.45
CA VAL A 175 -12.73 -8.98 8.39
C VAL A 175 -13.19 -7.85 9.34
N GLU A 176 -13.01 -8.03 10.64
CA GLU A 176 -13.42 -7.05 11.65
C GLU A 176 -12.23 -6.57 12.46
N VAL A 177 -12.20 -5.27 12.78
CA VAL A 177 -11.20 -4.70 13.70
C VAL A 177 -11.51 -5.15 15.12
N LEU A 178 -10.51 -5.71 15.81
CA LEU A 178 -10.62 -6.26 17.15
C LEU A 178 -10.11 -5.27 18.20
N GLY A 179 -10.98 -4.91 19.15
CA GLY A 179 -10.61 -4.09 20.29
C GLY A 179 -10.08 -2.71 19.91
N ASP A 180 -9.34 -2.09 20.84
CA ASP A 180 -8.61 -0.84 20.62
C ASP A 180 -7.16 -1.13 20.17
N VAL A 181 -6.38 -0.07 19.89
CA VAL A 181 -4.94 -0.18 19.59
C VAL A 181 -4.22 -0.89 20.75
N ASP A 182 -3.65 -2.07 20.49
CA ASP A 182 -2.88 -2.85 21.47
C ASP A 182 -1.46 -2.31 21.56
N VAL A 183 -1.17 -1.62 22.66
CA VAL A 183 0.15 -1.07 22.97
C VAL A 183 0.83 -1.97 24.01
N ARG A 184 1.99 -2.54 23.67
CA ARG A 184 2.80 -3.31 24.63
C ARG A 184 4.21 -2.79 24.73
N ARG A 185 4.82 -3.03 25.89
CA ARG A 185 6.22 -2.71 26.20
C ARG A 185 6.59 -1.24 25.92
N SER A 186 5.59 -0.35 25.84
CA SER A 186 5.69 1.07 25.46
C SER A 186 6.26 1.37 24.06
N ASP A 187 6.60 0.35 23.26
CA ASP A 187 7.26 0.51 21.96
C ASP A 187 6.66 -0.36 20.84
N GLU A 188 5.63 -1.18 21.11
CA GLU A 188 4.98 -2.07 20.15
C GLU A 188 3.49 -1.71 20.03
N TYR A 189 3.08 -1.19 18.86
CA TYR A 189 1.68 -0.83 18.58
C TYR A 189 1.08 -1.79 17.56
N ARG A 190 -0.17 -2.18 17.80
CA ARG A 190 -0.91 -3.12 16.95
C ARG A 190 -2.36 -2.68 16.74
N ILE A 191 -2.84 -2.85 15.51
CA ILE A 191 -4.28 -2.97 15.23
C ILE A 191 -4.51 -4.42 14.82
N LEU A 192 -5.34 -5.14 15.58
CA LEU A 192 -5.64 -6.54 15.33
C LEU A 192 -6.96 -6.64 14.58
N MET A 193 -7.05 -7.59 13.65
CA MET A 193 -8.24 -7.83 12.86
C MET A 193 -8.51 -9.33 12.76
N SER A 194 -9.78 -9.72 12.81
CA SER A 194 -10.22 -11.12 12.71
C SER A 194 -10.10 -11.63 11.28
N VAL A 195 -9.94 -12.94 11.13
CA VAL A 195 -10.05 -13.61 9.84
C VAL A 195 -11.34 -14.45 9.88
N PRO A 196 -12.25 -14.28 8.90
CA PRO A 196 -13.47 -15.08 8.83
C PRO A 196 -13.15 -16.58 8.84
N ASN A 197 -13.90 -17.35 9.62
CA ASN A 197 -13.77 -18.81 9.74
C ASN A 197 -12.40 -19.30 10.27
N SER A 198 -11.53 -18.41 10.74
CA SER A 198 -10.25 -18.78 11.36
C SER A 198 -9.97 -17.97 12.63
N PRO A 199 -10.47 -18.41 13.79
CA PRO A 199 -10.39 -17.65 15.04
C PRO A 199 -8.97 -17.53 15.61
N SER A 200 -8.01 -18.33 15.13
CA SER A 200 -6.59 -18.22 15.48
C SER A 200 -5.81 -17.26 14.60
N ASP A 201 -6.27 -17.00 13.37
CA ASP A 201 -5.50 -16.23 12.40
C ASP A 201 -5.85 -14.74 12.49
N ARG A 202 -4.89 -13.86 12.21
CA ARG A 202 -5.10 -12.41 12.33
C ARG A 202 -4.51 -11.67 11.15
N PHE A 203 -5.21 -10.62 10.74
CA PHE A 203 -4.55 -9.49 10.12
C PHE A 203 -4.03 -8.55 11.20
N VAL A 204 -2.87 -7.95 10.97
CA VAL A 204 -2.18 -7.10 11.95
C VAL A 204 -1.52 -5.92 11.23
N ILE A 205 -1.85 -4.69 11.66
CA ILE A 205 -0.99 -3.53 11.40
C ILE A 205 -0.04 -3.41 12.58
N TYR A 206 1.27 -3.42 12.32
CA TYR A 206 2.28 -3.42 13.37
C TYR A 206 3.38 -2.38 13.12
N VAL A 207 3.73 -1.65 14.18
CA VAL A 207 4.86 -0.72 14.21
C VAL A 207 5.63 -0.88 15.52
N ARG A 208 6.95 -0.66 15.48
CA ARG A 208 7.79 -0.71 16.68
C ARG A 208 8.98 0.24 16.63
N ALA A 209 9.46 0.73 17.78
CA ALA A 209 10.56 1.69 17.83
C ALA A 209 11.85 1.22 17.13
N ARG A 210 12.21 -0.06 17.28
CA ARG A 210 13.42 -0.64 16.63
C ARG A 210 13.34 -0.68 15.10
N LYS A 211 12.12 -0.56 14.54
CA LYS A 211 11.81 -0.48 13.12
C LYS A 211 10.87 0.72 12.90
N MET A 212 11.19 1.86 13.52
CA MET A 212 10.33 3.05 13.58
C MET A 212 9.90 3.60 12.21
N ASN A 213 10.63 3.25 11.16
CA ASN A 213 10.33 3.66 9.80
C ASN A 213 9.47 2.63 9.04
N GLU A 214 9.17 1.47 9.62
CA GLU A 214 8.44 0.40 8.95
C GLU A 214 7.04 0.22 9.53
N ILE A 215 6.04 0.22 8.66
CA ILE A 215 4.67 -0.19 8.97
C ILE A 215 4.42 -1.55 8.32
N HIS A 216 4.12 -2.55 9.14
CA HIS A 216 3.89 -3.91 8.69
C HIS A 216 2.39 -4.16 8.57
N LEU A 217 1.89 -4.33 7.35
CA LEU A 217 0.55 -4.82 7.05
C LEU A 217 0.65 -6.34 6.88
N SER A 218 0.18 -7.12 7.85
CA SER A 218 0.53 -8.54 7.94
C SER A 218 -0.67 -9.46 8.02
N PHE A 219 -0.60 -10.60 7.35
CA PHE A 219 -1.40 -11.77 7.66
C PHE A 219 -0.55 -12.75 8.49
N VAL A 220 -1.09 -13.14 9.64
CA VAL A 220 -0.42 -14.02 10.60
C VAL A 220 -1.30 -15.24 10.85
N PRO A 221 -0.89 -16.44 10.36
CA PRO A 221 -1.56 -17.67 10.72
C PRO A 221 -1.17 -18.07 12.16
N ASP A 222 -2.10 -18.66 12.91
CA ASP A 222 -1.91 -19.05 14.30
C ASP A 222 -1.36 -17.91 15.18
N PHE A 223 -2.00 -16.75 15.09
CA PHE A 223 -1.56 -15.57 15.80
C PHE A 223 -1.52 -15.86 17.30
N SER A 224 -0.38 -15.53 17.89
CA SER A 224 -0.19 -15.60 19.32
C SER A 224 0.65 -14.41 19.75
N PHE A 225 0.44 -13.97 20.99
CA PHE A 225 1.27 -12.92 21.57
C PHE A 225 2.71 -13.38 21.85
N SER A 226 2.98 -14.68 21.77
CA SER A 226 4.32 -15.23 21.75
C SER A 226 4.85 -15.33 20.31
N THR A 227 6.14 -15.01 20.12
CA THR A 227 6.79 -15.04 18.81
C THR A 227 7.22 -16.44 18.38
N SER A 228 6.64 -17.48 19.00
CA SER A 228 6.98 -18.87 18.70
C SER A 228 6.44 -19.27 17.33
N GLY A 229 7.19 -20.18 16.69
CA GLY A 229 6.71 -20.88 15.52
C GLY A 229 5.62 -21.89 15.88
N SER A 230 4.80 -22.23 14.90
CA SER A 230 3.90 -23.36 14.96
C SER A 230 3.93 -24.11 13.63
N PRO A 231 3.55 -25.40 13.59
CA PRO A 231 3.46 -26.14 12.33
C PRO A 231 2.60 -25.43 11.29
N ARG A 232 1.56 -24.71 11.72
CA ARG A 232 0.69 -23.91 10.85
C ARG A 232 1.43 -22.72 10.23
N LYS A 233 2.24 -22.00 11.02
CA LYS A 233 3.08 -20.89 10.52
C LYS A 233 4.15 -21.36 9.54
N ASP A 234 4.79 -22.49 9.84
CA ASP A 234 5.84 -23.03 8.98
C ASP A 234 5.25 -23.55 7.65
N ALA A 235 4.10 -24.24 7.68
CA ALA A 235 3.38 -24.64 6.47
C ALA A 235 2.91 -23.45 5.63
N PHE A 236 2.42 -22.37 6.25
CA PHE A 236 2.03 -21.17 5.51
C PHE A 236 3.23 -20.49 4.86
N LYS A 237 4.37 -20.45 5.55
CA LYS A 237 5.61 -19.92 4.99
C LYS A 237 6.02 -20.71 3.75
N GLU A 238 6.04 -22.03 3.81
CA GLU A 238 6.34 -22.91 2.66
C GLU A 238 5.35 -22.68 1.51
N PHE A 239 4.05 -22.58 1.81
CA PHE A 239 3.03 -22.25 0.81
C PHE A 239 3.33 -20.92 0.09
N VAL A 240 3.71 -19.87 0.82
CA VAL A 240 4.05 -18.57 0.24
C VAL A 240 5.36 -18.63 -0.55
N THR A 241 6.44 -19.20 0.01
CA THR A 241 7.77 -19.17 -0.63
C THR A 241 7.91 -20.12 -1.79
N ASP A 242 7.34 -21.31 -1.67
CA ASP A 242 7.65 -22.42 -2.58
C ASP A 242 6.56 -22.60 -3.63
N SER A 243 5.31 -22.26 -3.29
CA SER A 243 4.16 -22.50 -4.18
C SER A 243 3.53 -21.24 -4.78
N ARG A 244 3.57 -20.10 -4.09
CA ARG A 244 2.80 -18.89 -4.47
C ARG A 244 3.63 -17.63 -4.67
N LYS A 245 4.96 -17.70 -4.55
CA LYS A 245 5.82 -16.52 -4.54
C LYS A 245 5.59 -15.61 -5.76
N GLY A 246 5.68 -16.17 -6.98
CA GLY A 246 5.52 -15.41 -8.21
C GLY A 246 4.13 -14.80 -8.37
N ASP A 247 3.09 -15.54 -8.01
CA ASP A 247 1.71 -15.06 -8.04
C ASP A 247 1.52 -13.87 -7.10
N ILE A 248 2.05 -13.98 -5.87
CA ILE A 248 1.95 -12.93 -4.85
C ILE A 248 2.73 -11.68 -5.31
N GLU A 249 3.99 -11.83 -5.75
CA GLU A 249 4.78 -10.70 -6.27
C GLU A 249 4.08 -10.02 -7.46
N SER A 250 3.44 -10.79 -8.34
CA SER A 250 2.71 -10.27 -9.49
C SER A 250 1.45 -9.50 -9.12
N VAL A 251 0.67 -9.98 -8.14
CA VAL A 251 -0.57 -9.30 -7.73
C VAL A 251 -0.25 -8.04 -6.94
N PHE A 252 0.76 -8.06 -6.08
CA PHE A 252 1.19 -6.87 -5.33
C PHE A 252 2.00 -5.87 -6.18
N GLY A 253 2.63 -6.32 -7.27
CA GLY A 253 3.62 -5.49 -7.99
C GLY A 253 4.87 -5.18 -7.16
N LEU A 254 5.13 -5.97 -6.11
CA LEU A 254 6.23 -5.80 -5.16
C LEU A 254 7.06 -7.08 -5.10
N SER A 255 8.36 -6.97 -4.85
CA SER A 255 9.24 -8.12 -4.67
C SER A 255 9.43 -8.49 -3.20
N PHE A 256 9.63 -9.79 -2.94
CA PHE A 256 10.06 -10.25 -1.62
C PHE A 256 11.49 -9.80 -1.33
N ARG A 257 11.68 -9.14 -0.20
CA ARG A 257 13.02 -8.79 0.31
C ARG A 257 13.34 -9.58 1.55
N ARG A 258 14.64 -9.90 1.70
CA ARG A 258 15.16 -10.28 3.02
C ARG A 258 15.19 -9.02 3.89
N PRO A 259 14.91 -9.12 5.19
CA PRO A 259 15.04 -7.97 6.09
C PRO A 259 16.47 -7.43 6.00
N SER A 260 16.64 -6.27 5.37
CA SER A 260 17.92 -5.58 5.27
C SER A 260 18.18 -4.86 6.59
N ARG A 261 19.45 -4.71 6.98
CA ARG A 261 19.84 -3.92 8.17
C ARG A 261 19.98 -2.42 7.82
N GLY A 262 19.40 -1.97 6.71
CA GLY A 262 19.56 -0.61 6.18
C GLY A 262 18.30 0.26 6.29
N ASN A 263 18.49 1.57 6.13
CA ASN A 263 17.41 2.56 5.94
C ASN A 263 16.91 2.53 4.49
N ASP A 264 16.48 1.35 4.00
CA ASP A 264 15.86 1.28 2.68
C ASP A 264 14.41 1.76 2.81
N PHE A 265 14.14 2.97 2.33
CA PHE A 265 12.76 3.47 2.23
C PHE A 265 12.11 3.00 0.93
N GLY A 266 10.80 2.77 0.98
CA GLY A 266 10.02 2.18 -0.10
C GLY A 266 9.14 1.04 0.40
N ASP A 267 8.45 0.39 -0.53
CA ASP A 267 7.48 -0.66 -0.21
C ASP A 267 8.00 -2.02 -0.69
N TRP A 268 7.76 -3.08 0.08
CA TRP A 268 8.19 -4.44 -0.28
C TRP A 268 7.34 -5.51 0.40
N LEU A 269 7.54 -6.77 -0.04
CA LEU A 269 6.99 -7.93 0.64
C LEU A 269 8.04 -8.58 1.54
N GLU A 270 7.64 -9.00 2.73
CA GLU A 270 8.49 -9.73 3.67
C GLU A 270 7.73 -10.96 4.21
N ILE A 271 8.46 -12.05 4.45
CA ILE A 271 7.98 -13.10 5.35
C ILE A 271 8.71 -12.95 6.67
N THR A 272 8.01 -12.42 7.67
CA THR A 272 8.64 -11.94 8.91
C THR A 272 9.20 -13.09 9.73
N ALA A 273 10.52 -13.11 9.96
CA ALA A 273 11.15 -14.20 10.71
C ALA A 273 10.98 -14.07 12.25
N GLN A 274 10.69 -12.88 12.78
CA GLN A 274 10.97 -12.58 14.20
C GLN A 274 9.84 -12.00 15.06
N ALA A 275 8.65 -11.72 14.53
CA ALA A 275 7.52 -11.32 15.38
C ALA A 275 6.40 -12.35 15.35
N TRP A 276 5.87 -12.72 14.18
CA TRP A 276 4.76 -13.67 14.15
C TRP A 276 4.76 -14.66 12.98
N LYS A 277 5.84 -14.75 12.18
CA LYS A 277 5.95 -15.66 11.02
C LYS A 277 4.74 -15.52 10.09
N GLY A 278 4.62 -14.35 9.46
CA GLY A 278 3.52 -14.02 8.55
C GLY A 278 3.99 -13.41 7.24
N LEU A 279 3.07 -13.31 6.28
CA LEU A 279 3.25 -12.52 5.06
C LEU A 279 2.96 -11.06 5.39
N SER A 280 3.88 -10.16 5.04
CA SER A 280 3.77 -8.74 5.31
C SER A 280 4.00 -7.91 4.05
N GLY A 281 3.11 -6.96 3.78
CA GLY A 281 3.42 -5.77 3.00
C GLY A 281 4.04 -4.75 3.94
N VAL A 282 5.25 -4.28 3.63
CA VAL A 282 5.96 -3.32 4.47
C VAL A 282 5.98 -1.97 3.75
N ILE A 283 5.47 -0.95 4.44
CA ILE A 283 5.57 0.45 4.01
C ILE A 283 6.68 1.09 4.82
N ALA A 284 7.82 1.40 4.19
CA ALA A 284 8.92 2.06 4.87
C ALA A 284 9.02 3.53 4.51
N ARG A 285 8.79 4.39 5.50
CA ARG A 285 8.87 5.85 5.41
C ARG A 285 9.50 6.40 6.67
N PRO A 286 10.26 7.51 6.58
CA PRO A 286 10.73 8.18 7.78
C PRO A 286 9.54 8.60 8.64
N LEU A 287 9.68 8.53 9.96
CA LEU A 287 8.61 8.86 10.91
C LEU A 287 8.05 10.28 10.70
N GLU A 288 8.84 11.21 10.15
CA GLU A 288 8.36 12.55 9.78
C GLU A 288 7.24 12.52 8.74
N SER A 289 7.31 11.63 7.75
CA SER A 289 6.28 11.48 6.71
C SER A 289 4.94 11.04 7.30
N TRP A 290 4.94 10.41 8.48
CA TRP A 290 3.71 9.92 9.10
C TRP A 290 2.78 11.05 9.57
N LYS A 291 3.30 12.28 9.60
CA LYS A 291 2.58 13.50 9.95
C LYS A 291 1.89 14.14 8.75
N ASN A 292 2.22 13.70 7.53
CA ASN A 292 1.55 14.21 6.34
C ASN A 292 0.03 13.95 6.50
N PRO A 293 -0.83 14.95 6.22
CA PRO A 293 -2.27 14.83 6.45
C PRO A 293 -2.92 13.62 5.80
N ASP A 294 -2.39 13.19 4.66
CA ASP A 294 -2.89 12.09 3.85
C ASP A 294 -2.27 10.74 4.21
N PHE A 295 -1.26 10.69 5.09
CA PHE A 295 -0.51 9.46 5.33
C PHE A 295 -1.36 8.36 6.00
N VAL A 296 -2.30 8.75 6.87
CA VAL A 296 -3.28 7.83 7.46
C VAL A 296 -4.11 7.16 6.38
N GLU A 297 -4.55 7.93 5.38
CA GLU A 297 -5.36 7.43 4.27
C GLU A 297 -4.53 6.54 3.34
N ILE A 298 -3.29 6.90 3.03
CA ILE A 298 -2.35 6.07 2.26
C ILE A 298 -2.20 4.68 2.91
N VAL A 299 -1.90 4.64 4.21
CA VAL A 299 -1.71 3.37 4.92
C VAL A 299 -3.04 2.61 5.10
N GLY A 300 -4.14 3.33 5.31
CA GLY A 300 -5.47 2.75 5.45
C GLY A 300 -5.94 2.06 4.17
N VAL A 301 -5.80 2.72 3.02
CA VAL A 301 -6.09 2.13 1.70
C VAL A 301 -5.17 0.95 1.43
N ALA A 302 -3.87 1.09 1.70
CA ALA A 302 -2.93 -0.02 1.55
C ALA A 302 -3.31 -1.24 2.41
N MET A 303 -3.88 -1.04 3.61
CA MET A 303 -4.38 -2.14 4.44
C MET A 303 -5.62 -2.81 3.85
N LEU A 304 -6.58 -2.02 3.33
CA LEU A 304 -7.77 -2.56 2.65
C LEU A 304 -7.33 -3.44 1.46
N ASP A 305 -6.41 -2.92 0.64
CA ASP A 305 -5.89 -3.61 -0.53
C ASP A 305 -5.08 -4.84 -0.18
N PHE A 306 -4.28 -4.76 0.90
CA PHE A 306 -3.56 -5.91 1.43
C PHE A 306 -4.52 -7.03 1.82
N VAL A 307 -5.62 -6.73 2.52
CA VAL A 307 -6.64 -7.74 2.86
C VAL A 307 -7.27 -8.34 1.61
N GLU A 308 -7.75 -7.50 0.68
CA GLU A 308 -8.38 -8.01 -0.56
C GLU A 308 -7.44 -8.91 -1.36
N THR A 309 -6.19 -8.51 -1.44
CA THR A 309 -5.16 -9.23 -2.19
C THR A 309 -4.77 -10.55 -1.52
N VAL A 310 -4.62 -10.56 -0.20
CA VAL A 310 -4.11 -11.73 0.55
C VAL A 310 -5.19 -12.77 0.81
N MET A 311 -6.44 -12.34 0.99
CA MET A 311 -7.53 -13.25 1.35
C MET A 311 -7.73 -14.43 0.37
N PRO A 312 -7.66 -14.27 -0.96
CA PRO A 312 -7.69 -15.40 -1.88
C PRO A 312 -6.60 -16.44 -1.60
N PHE A 313 -5.36 -16.00 -1.33
CA PHE A 313 -4.25 -16.90 -0.99
C PHE A 313 -4.45 -17.57 0.37
N VAL A 314 -5.02 -16.86 1.34
CA VAL A 314 -5.37 -17.41 2.66
C VAL A 314 -6.44 -18.49 2.53
N ASN A 315 -7.49 -18.23 1.74
CA ASN A 315 -8.56 -19.19 1.48
C ASN A 315 -8.03 -20.45 0.76
N ASP A 316 -7.13 -20.28 -0.21
CA ASP A 316 -6.45 -21.40 -0.87
C ASP A 316 -5.63 -22.23 0.12
N PHE A 317 -4.88 -21.57 1.01
CA PHE A 317 -4.14 -22.26 2.07
C PHE A 317 -5.06 -23.05 2.99
N PHE A 318 -6.20 -22.49 3.40
CA PHE A 318 -7.17 -23.21 4.23
C PHE A 318 -7.80 -24.40 3.49
N LYS A 319 -8.11 -24.27 2.20
CA LYS A 319 -8.63 -25.38 1.37
C LYS A 319 -7.64 -26.52 1.25
N LEU A 320 -6.36 -26.24 1.00
CA LEU A 320 -5.31 -27.27 0.91
C LEU A 320 -5.17 -28.06 2.21
N ARG A 321 -5.54 -27.46 3.34
CA ARG A 321 -5.50 -28.08 4.66
C ARG A 321 -6.82 -28.72 5.10
N GLY A 322 -7.87 -28.64 4.28
CA GLY A 322 -9.20 -29.16 4.62
C GLY A 322 -9.93 -28.34 5.69
N GLU A 323 -9.57 -27.07 5.86
CA GLU A 323 -10.09 -26.19 6.92
C GLU A 323 -11.30 -25.36 6.49
N VAL A 324 -11.64 -25.38 5.19
CA VAL A 324 -12.88 -24.79 4.67
C VAL A 324 -13.82 -25.92 4.23
N SER A 325 -14.97 -26.03 4.88
CA SER A 325 -16.06 -26.88 4.40
C SER A 325 -16.70 -26.22 3.18
N THR A 326 -16.66 -26.88 2.02
CA THR A 326 -17.50 -26.53 0.89
C THR A 326 -18.96 -26.74 1.31
N ARG A 327 -19.64 -25.66 1.66
CA ARG A 327 -21.10 -25.63 1.69
C ARG A 327 -21.60 -24.81 0.52
#